data_AF-A0A7S2CNG1-F1
#
_entry.id   AF-A0A7S2CNG1-F1
#
_cell.length_a   1.000
_cell.length_b   1.000
_cell.length_c   1.000
_cell.angle_alpha   90.00
_cell.angle_beta   90.00
_cell.angle_gamma   90.00
#
_symmetry.space_group_name_H-M   'P 1'
#
loop_
_entity.id
_entity.type
_entity.pdbx_description
1 polymer ?
#
loop_
_entity_poly.entity_id
_entity_poly.type
_entity_poly.pdbx_seq_one_letter_code
_entity_poly.pdbx_strand_id
1 'polypeptide(L)'
;KTDLVRVACFIDLWRRGYILGCGARYGTHLTVYRPKDIFSAGKQAHAFASIRAMNYHPDIIPVEQQLAFSRMQRLVNKQAVYAWLAPMGLNTREMHNSVMAQQKSLRQNIREWYTGTELSFDDPERVKDLASAVIELALGMQVHYRVVSLKEEHGPRRKRPGPRPDIFPPNE
;
A
#
# COMPACT_ATOMS: atom_id res chain seq x y z
N LYS A 1 -3.96 -13.45 7.78
CA LYS A 1 -3.30 -13.25 6.46
C LYS A 1 -2.63 -11.88 6.47
N THR A 2 -1.47 -11.75 7.11
CA THR A 2 -0.70 -10.51 7.08
C THR A 2 -0.10 -10.36 5.69
N ASP A 3 -0.40 -9.25 5.06
CA ASP A 3 -0.03 -8.96 3.68
C ASP A 3 1.10 -7.94 3.73
N LEU A 4 2.32 -8.37 3.43
CA LEU A 4 3.55 -7.60 3.61
C LEU A 4 3.49 -6.25 2.88
N VAL A 5 2.83 -6.18 1.73
CA VAL A 5 2.60 -4.94 0.97
C VAL A 5 1.82 -3.91 1.78
N ARG A 6 0.84 -4.34 2.58
CA ARG A 6 0.04 -3.42 3.40
C ARG A 6 0.88 -2.82 4.52
N VAL A 7 1.72 -3.63 5.16
CA VAL A 7 2.60 -3.18 6.23
C VAL A 7 3.68 -2.25 5.67
N ALA A 8 4.32 -2.61 4.57
CA ALA A 8 5.28 -1.74 3.87
C ALA A 8 4.66 -0.41 3.45
N CYS A 9 3.47 -0.45 2.84
CA CYS A 9 2.73 0.76 2.46
C CYS A 9 2.38 1.65 3.66
N PHE A 10 1.97 1.04 4.78
CA PHE A 10 1.68 1.77 6.01
C PHE A 10 2.94 2.46 6.55
N ILE A 11 4.05 1.73 6.67
CA ILE A 11 5.31 2.24 7.22
C ILE A 11 5.89 3.34 6.32
N ASP A 12 5.90 3.15 4.99
CA ASP A 12 6.40 4.15 4.04
C ASP A 12 5.64 5.48 4.17
N LEU A 13 4.31 5.45 4.12
CA LEU A 13 3.49 6.67 4.21
C LEU A 13 3.55 7.32 5.60
N TRP A 14 3.60 6.52 6.66
CA TRP A 14 3.76 7.04 8.01
C TRP A 14 5.11 7.75 8.20
N ARG A 15 6.21 7.18 7.68
CA ARG A 15 7.54 7.82 7.69
C ARG A 15 7.61 9.07 6.84
N ARG A 16 6.83 9.16 5.77
CA ARG A 16 6.63 10.39 4.98
C ARG A 16 5.75 11.42 5.69
N GLY A 17 5.36 11.18 6.94
CA GLY A 17 4.58 12.11 7.76
C GLY A 17 3.11 12.15 7.40
N TYR A 18 2.54 11.14 6.73
CA TYR A 18 1.10 11.08 6.51
C TYR A 18 0.37 10.42 7.68
N ILE A 19 -0.88 10.83 7.90
CA ILE A 19 -1.75 10.18 8.88
C ILE A 19 -2.61 9.16 8.15
N LEU A 20 -2.71 7.95 8.70
CA LEU A 20 -3.35 6.80 8.06
C LEU A 20 -4.58 6.37 8.85
N GLY A 21 -5.63 6.00 8.13
CA GLY A 21 -6.87 5.46 8.67
C GLY A 21 -7.28 4.16 7.99
N CYS A 22 -8.25 3.45 8.57
CA CYS A 22 -8.80 2.23 7.99
C CYS A 22 -9.63 2.53 6.73
N GLY A 23 -9.27 1.90 5.61
CA GLY A 23 -9.94 2.08 4.32
C GLY A 23 -11.10 1.13 4.05
N ALA A 24 -11.45 0.24 4.99
CA ALA A 24 -12.39 -0.86 4.76
C ALA A 24 -13.78 -0.37 4.31
N ARG A 25 -14.27 0.74 4.89
CA ARG A 25 -15.55 1.37 4.51
C ARG A 25 -15.62 1.85 3.05
N TYR A 26 -14.48 1.89 2.36
CA TYR A 26 -14.36 2.31 0.96
C TYR A 26 -13.83 1.19 0.04
N GLY A 27 -13.78 -0.06 0.52
CA GLY A 27 -13.23 -1.18 -0.25
C GLY A 27 -11.73 -1.06 -0.51
N THR A 28 -11.00 -0.44 0.43
CA THR A 28 -9.55 -0.18 0.39
C THR A 28 -8.87 -0.62 1.68
N HIS A 29 -7.54 -0.65 1.69
CA HIS A 29 -6.78 -1.02 2.88
C HIS A 29 -6.51 0.18 3.78
N LEU A 30 -6.12 1.30 3.19
CA LEU A 30 -5.75 2.51 3.92
C LEU A 30 -6.46 3.74 3.33
N THR A 31 -6.75 4.71 4.18
CA THR A 31 -7.04 6.08 3.77
C THR A 31 -5.95 7.00 4.27
N VAL A 32 -5.57 7.98 3.46
CA VAL A 32 -4.43 8.86 3.72
C VAL A 32 -4.91 10.28 3.95
N TYR A 33 -4.41 10.90 5.02
CA TYR A 33 -4.68 12.27 5.42
C TYR A 33 -3.37 13.05 5.41
N ARG A 34 -3.42 14.32 5.04
CA ARG A 34 -2.30 15.23 5.27
C ARG A 34 -2.37 15.71 6.73
N PRO A 35 -1.24 15.85 7.44
CA PRO A 35 -1.23 16.37 8.81
C PRO A 35 -2.00 17.69 8.96
N LYS A 36 -1.79 18.63 8.03
CA LYS A 36 -2.47 19.92 8.02
C LYS A 36 -4.00 19.83 7.97
N ASP A 37 -4.55 18.75 7.39
CA ASP A 37 -5.99 18.54 7.27
C ASP A 37 -6.59 17.96 8.57
N ILE A 38 -5.76 17.41 9.45
CA ILE A 38 -6.19 16.85 10.75
C ILE A 38 -6.22 17.93 11.84
N PHE A 39 -5.21 18.78 11.87
CA PHE A 39 -5.06 19.79 12.93
C PHE A 39 -5.79 21.12 12.62
N SER A 40 -6.57 21.20 11.55
CA SER A 40 -7.37 22.38 11.25
C SER A 40 -8.53 22.53 12.25
N ALA A 41 -8.51 23.59 13.06
CA ALA A 41 -9.53 23.86 14.07
C ALA A 41 -10.95 23.88 13.48
N GLY A 42 -11.81 22.97 13.95
CA GLY A 42 -13.26 22.99 13.72
C GLY A 42 -13.77 22.31 12.44
N LYS A 43 -12.92 21.70 11.60
CA LYS A 43 -13.37 20.91 10.44
C LYS A 43 -13.06 19.43 10.64
N GLN A 44 -14.02 18.57 10.27
CA GLN A 44 -13.74 17.14 10.19
C GLN A 44 -12.66 16.91 9.13
N ALA A 45 -11.59 16.22 9.52
CA ALA A 45 -10.51 15.88 8.61
C ALA A 45 -11.00 14.90 7.53
N HIS A 46 -10.71 15.21 6.27
CA HIS A 46 -11.04 14.34 5.15
C HIS A 46 -9.77 13.71 4.58
N ALA A 47 -9.79 12.39 4.40
CA ALA A 47 -8.72 11.71 3.69
C ALA A 47 -8.73 12.14 2.22
N PHE A 48 -7.56 12.44 1.65
CA PHE A 48 -7.44 12.86 0.26
C PHE A 48 -7.25 11.66 -0.70
N ALA A 49 -6.77 10.52 -0.19
CA ALA A 49 -6.55 9.31 -0.98
C ALA A 49 -7.02 8.05 -0.25
N SER A 50 -7.36 7.03 -1.04
CA SER A 50 -7.62 5.67 -0.56
C SER A 50 -6.74 4.69 -1.34
N ILE A 51 -6.12 3.75 -0.62
CA ILE A 51 -5.10 2.86 -1.16
C ILE A 51 -5.58 1.42 -1.16
N ARG A 52 -5.47 0.78 -2.32
CA ARG A 52 -5.51 -0.69 -2.44
C ARG A 52 -4.07 -1.21 -2.64
N ALA A 53 -3.56 -1.89 -1.62
CA ALA A 53 -2.26 -2.56 -1.61
C ALA A 53 -2.36 -3.94 -2.28
N MET A 54 -1.38 -4.29 -3.12
CA MET A 54 -1.42 -5.47 -3.98
C MET A 54 -0.04 -6.12 -4.17
N ASN A 55 -0.04 -7.44 -4.36
CA ASN A 55 1.16 -8.27 -4.56
C ASN A 55 1.61 -8.36 -6.03
N TYR A 56 1.19 -7.42 -6.88
CA TYR A 56 1.46 -7.40 -8.31
C TYR A 56 1.27 -6.01 -8.89
N HIS A 57 1.82 -5.78 -10.10
CA HIS A 57 1.67 -4.51 -10.80
C HIS A 57 0.19 -4.22 -11.13
N PRO A 58 -0.27 -2.96 -11.04
CA PRO A 58 -1.64 -2.59 -11.40
C PRO A 58 -2.05 -2.91 -12.84
N ASP A 59 -1.11 -3.04 -13.78
CA ASP A 59 -1.42 -3.35 -15.19
C ASP A 59 -2.07 -4.72 -15.41
N ILE A 60 -1.97 -5.65 -14.44
CA ILE A 60 -2.65 -6.95 -14.54
C ILE A 60 -4.15 -6.82 -14.26
N ILE A 61 -4.58 -5.73 -13.62
CA ILE A 61 -5.96 -5.57 -13.19
C ILE A 61 -6.84 -5.31 -14.41
N PRO A 62 -7.93 -6.07 -14.59
CA PRO A 62 -8.90 -5.79 -15.65
C PRO A 62 -9.38 -4.35 -15.58
N VAL A 63 -9.47 -3.70 -16.74
CA VAL A 63 -9.82 -2.28 -16.86
C VAL A 63 -11.12 -1.98 -16.11
N GLU A 64 -12.11 -2.88 -16.18
CA GLU A 64 -13.40 -2.76 -15.50
C GLU A 64 -13.24 -2.62 -13.98
N GLN A 65 -12.31 -3.35 -13.38
CA GLN A 65 -12.04 -3.27 -11.95
C GLN A 65 -11.32 -1.97 -11.58
N GLN A 66 -10.43 -1.48 -12.45
CA GLN A 66 -9.79 -0.17 -12.28
C GLN A 66 -10.82 0.96 -12.37
N LEU A 67 -11.72 0.90 -13.34
CA LEU A 67 -12.82 1.84 -13.51
C LEU A 67 -13.78 1.83 -12.31
N ALA A 68 -14.17 0.64 -11.84
CA ALA A 68 -15.02 0.49 -10.66
C ALA A 68 -14.37 1.11 -9.42
N PHE A 69 -13.07 0.85 -9.21
CA PHE A 69 -12.33 1.44 -8.10
C PHE A 69 -12.25 2.97 -8.19
N SER A 70 -11.90 3.51 -9.36
CA SER A 70 -11.83 4.96 -9.59
C SER A 70 -13.20 5.63 -9.37
N ARG A 71 -14.29 5.02 -9.87
CA ARG A 71 -15.66 5.50 -9.65
C ARG A 71 -16.04 5.54 -8.17
N MET A 72 -15.76 4.48 -7.42
CA MET A 72 -16.05 4.44 -5.98
C MET A 72 -15.32 5.56 -5.22
N GLN A 73 -14.03 5.80 -5.51
CA GLN A 73 -13.29 6.85 -4.81
C GLN A 73 -13.72 8.25 -5.22
N ARG A 74 -14.14 8.45 -6.47
CA ARG A 74 -14.71 9.72 -6.92
C ARG A 74 -15.98 10.09 -6.16
N LEU A 75 -16.85 9.12 -5.85
CA LEU A 75 -18.08 9.37 -5.08
C LEU A 75 -17.81 9.88 -3.66
N VAL A 76 -16.67 9.48 -3.08
CA VAL A 76 -16.26 9.91 -1.74
C VAL A 76 -15.20 11.03 -1.76
N ASN A 77 -14.99 11.64 -2.93
CA ASN A 77 -14.01 12.70 -3.19
C ASN A 77 -12.57 12.35 -2.76
N LYS A 78 -12.11 11.15 -3.14
CA LYS A 78 -10.76 10.65 -2.86
C LYS A 78 -10.04 10.23 -4.12
N GLN A 79 -8.72 10.35 -4.09
CA GLN A 79 -7.87 9.76 -5.12
C GLN A 79 -7.81 8.24 -4.94
N ALA A 80 -8.13 7.49 -6.00
CA ALA A 80 -7.95 6.05 -6.06
C ALA A 80 -6.48 5.72 -6.33
N VAL A 81 -5.83 5.02 -5.41
CA VAL A 81 -4.41 4.70 -5.51
C VAL A 81 -4.18 3.20 -5.36
N TYR A 82 -3.40 2.63 -6.27
CA TYR A 82 -2.81 1.31 -6.09
C TYR A 82 -1.43 1.45 -5.48
N ALA A 83 -1.12 0.59 -4.51
CA ALA A 83 0.21 0.43 -3.95
C ALA A 83 0.70 -0.99 -4.18
N TRP A 84 1.96 -1.15 -4.55
CA TRP A 84 2.58 -2.46 -4.71
C TRP A 84 4.07 -2.41 -4.34
N LEU A 85 4.64 -3.58 -4.11
CA LEU A 85 6.08 -3.76 -3.95
C LEU A 85 6.68 -4.12 -5.30
N ALA A 86 7.75 -3.41 -5.69
CA ALA A 86 8.53 -3.75 -6.87
C ALA A 86 10.02 -3.62 -6.57
N PRO A 87 10.78 -4.72 -6.65
CA PRO A 87 12.23 -4.64 -6.80
C PRO A 87 12.53 -3.91 -8.11
N MET A 88 13.46 -2.96 -8.09
CA MET A 88 13.87 -2.24 -9.30
C MET A 88 14.29 -3.22 -10.41
N GLY A 89 13.76 -3.03 -11.62
CA GLY A 89 14.21 -3.74 -12.83
C GLY A 89 13.53 -5.08 -13.15
N LEU A 90 12.57 -5.54 -12.33
CA LEU A 90 11.82 -6.78 -12.62
C LEU A 90 10.56 -6.53 -13.45
N ASN A 91 10.24 -7.43 -14.37
CA ASN A 91 8.97 -7.40 -15.08
C ASN A 91 7.80 -7.83 -14.17
N THR A 92 6.57 -7.56 -14.59
CA THR A 92 5.35 -7.80 -13.78
C THR A 92 5.21 -9.22 -13.22
N ARG A 93 5.62 -10.25 -13.96
CA ARG A 93 5.55 -11.65 -13.51
C ARG A 93 6.67 -11.98 -12.53
N GLU A 94 7.87 -11.47 -12.77
CA GLU A 94 9.02 -11.58 -11.87
C GLU A 94 8.76 -10.87 -10.54
N MET A 95 8.16 -9.68 -10.57
CA MET A 95 7.74 -8.96 -9.36
C MET A 95 6.76 -9.79 -8.54
N HIS A 96 5.73 -10.36 -9.17
CA HIS A 96 4.77 -11.22 -8.47
C HIS A 96 5.46 -12.42 -7.83
N ASN A 97 6.32 -13.13 -8.57
CA ASN A 97 7.05 -14.28 -8.07
C ASN A 97 8.00 -13.90 -6.92
N SER A 98 8.70 -12.77 -7.03
CA SER A 98 9.61 -12.26 -6.00
C SER A 98 8.85 -11.91 -4.71
N VAL A 99 7.76 -11.14 -4.82
CA VAL A 99 6.92 -10.77 -3.66
C VAL A 99 6.29 -12.01 -3.02
N MET A 100 5.77 -12.95 -3.82
CA MET A 100 5.21 -14.21 -3.30
C MET A 100 6.28 -15.09 -2.66
N ALA A 101 7.51 -15.14 -3.21
CA ALA A 101 8.63 -15.88 -2.62
C ALA A 101 9.09 -15.26 -1.30
N GLN A 102 9.18 -13.93 -1.21
CA GLN A 102 9.47 -13.22 0.05
C GLN A 102 8.38 -13.43 1.09
N GLN A 103 7.10 -13.41 0.69
CA GLN A 103 6.01 -13.75 1.60
C GLN A 103 6.06 -15.21 2.06
N LYS A 104 6.42 -16.14 1.17
CA LYS A 104 6.58 -17.55 1.51
C LYS A 104 7.74 -17.74 2.48
N SER A 105 8.89 -17.12 2.21
CA SER A 105 10.06 -17.13 3.09
C SER A 105 9.75 -16.47 4.43
N LEU A 106 9.07 -15.33 4.46
CA LEU A 106 8.62 -14.71 5.71
C LEU A 106 7.71 -15.65 6.50
N ARG A 107 6.72 -16.28 5.85
CA ARG A 107 5.85 -17.28 6.50
C ARG A 107 6.63 -18.50 6.98
N GLN A 108 7.67 -18.91 6.26
CA GLN A 108 8.52 -20.03 6.62
C GLN A 108 9.45 -19.66 7.79
N ASN A 109 10.11 -18.51 7.78
CA ASN A 109 10.93 -18.02 8.90
C ASN A 109 10.10 -17.80 10.16
N ILE A 110 8.91 -17.21 10.02
CA ILE A 110 7.87 -17.20 11.04
C ILE A 110 7.68 -18.63 11.51
N ARG A 111 7.20 -19.53 10.65
CA ARG A 111 6.91 -20.92 11.03
C ARG A 111 8.09 -21.65 11.67
N GLU A 112 9.32 -21.47 11.21
CA GLU A 112 10.54 -22.13 11.70
C GLU A 112 10.95 -21.59 13.08
N TRP A 113 10.86 -20.27 13.30
CA TRP A 113 10.91 -19.68 14.65
C TRP A 113 9.81 -20.25 15.56
N TYR A 114 8.66 -20.62 15.00
CA TYR A 114 7.49 -21.12 15.75
C TYR A 114 7.37 -22.65 15.87
N THR A 115 8.07 -23.47 15.07
CA THR A 115 8.00 -24.94 15.18
C THR A 115 8.77 -25.50 16.38
N GLY A 116 9.53 -24.66 17.09
CA GLY A 116 10.19 -25.03 18.34
C GLY A 116 9.34 -24.90 19.60
N THR A 117 8.19 -24.19 19.56
CA THR A 117 7.30 -24.01 20.73
C THR A 117 5.91 -23.58 20.24
N GLU A 118 4.85 -24.20 20.75
CA GLU A 118 3.45 -23.85 20.45
C GLU A 118 3.22 -22.32 20.54
N LEU A 119 2.48 -21.77 19.57
CA LEU A 119 2.13 -20.36 19.47
C LEU A 119 1.18 -19.98 20.61
N SER A 120 1.73 -19.58 21.75
CA SER A 120 1.00 -18.74 22.69
C SER A 120 1.16 -17.29 22.23
N PHE A 121 0.05 -16.69 21.77
CA PHE A 121 -0.05 -15.23 21.61
C PHE A 121 -0.08 -14.51 22.96
N ASP A 122 0.04 -15.26 24.06
CA ASP A 122 0.05 -14.74 25.43
C ASP A 122 1.46 -14.32 25.87
N ASP A 123 2.51 -14.55 25.05
CA ASP A 123 3.86 -14.03 25.25
C ASP A 123 4.03 -12.67 24.51
N PRO A 124 3.91 -11.53 25.19
CA PRO A 124 3.97 -10.21 24.57
C PRO A 124 5.35 -9.87 23.98
N GLU A 125 6.44 -10.43 24.50
CA GLU A 125 7.79 -10.17 23.96
C GLU A 125 7.97 -10.85 22.60
N ARG A 126 7.46 -12.07 22.42
CA ARG A 126 7.48 -12.75 21.11
C ARG A 126 6.65 -12.04 20.05
N VAL A 127 5.51 -11.47 20.44
CA VAL A 127 4.68 -10.65 19.53
C VAL A 127 5.43 -9.40 19.10
N LYS A 128 6.20 -8.78 20.01
CA LYS A 128 7.03 -7.61 19.75
C LYS A 128 8.22 -7.94 18.83
N ASP A 129 8.90 -9.06 19.03
CA ASP A 129 10.01 -9.50 18.17
C ASP A 129 9.52 -9.76 16.74
N LEU A 130 8.38 -10.43 16.60
CA LEU A 130 7.74 -10.66 15.30
C LEU A 130 7.36 -9.35 14.62
N ALA A 131 6.73 -8.43 15.35
CA ALA A 131 6.36 -7.12 14.82
C ALA A 131 7.60 -6.36 14.34
N SER A 132 8.70 -6.41 15.11
CA SER A 132 9.97 -5.77 14.79
C SER A 132 10.58 -6.35 13.50
N ALA A 133 10.66 -7.67 13.37
CA ALA A 133 11.18 -8.33 12.17
C ALA A 133 10.35 -8.00 10.91
N VAL A 134 9.02 -7.93 11.04
CA VAL A 134 8.14 -7.53 9.94
C VAL A 134 8.35 -6.05 9.56
N ILE A 135 8.54 -5.17 10.55
CA ILE A 135 8.84 -3.75 10.32
C ILE A 135 10.19 -3.59 9.62
N GLU A 136 11.24 -4.25 10.08
CA GLU A 136 12.57 -4.20 9.46
C GLU A 136 12.54 -4.66 8.00
N LEU A 137 11.87 -5.79 7.73
CA LEU A 137 11.68 -6.28 6.36
C LEU A 137 10.95 -5.25 5.50
N ALA A 138 9.87 -4.66 6.03
CA ALA A 138 9.08 -3.66 5.33
C ALA A 138 9.84 -2.35 5.08
N LEU A 139 10.75 -1.95 5.99
CA LEU A 139 11.63 -0.78 5.81
C LEU A 139 12.65 -0.96 4.70
N GLY A 140 13.07 -2.20 4.43
CA GLY A 140 13.95 -2.54 3.31
C GLY A 140 13.24 -2.59 1.95
N MET A 141 11.93 -2.36 1.89
CA MET A 141 11.13 -2.50 0.69
C MET A 141 10.77 -1.15 0.07
N GLN A 142 10.85 -1.08 -1.26
CA GLN A 142 10.36 0.08 -2.01
C GLN A 142 8.89 -0.11 -2.38
N VAL A 143 8.05 0.81 -1.89
CA VAL A 143 6.63 0.88 -2.23
C VAL A 143 6.44 1.81 -3.41
N HIS A 144 5.66 1.36 -4.39
CA HIS A 144 5.32 2.12 -5.58
C HIS A 144 3.84 2.46 -5.57
N TYR A 145 3.50 3.66 -6.06
CA TYR A 145 2.15 4.21 -6.02
C TYR A 145 1.70 4.62 -7.43
N ARG A 146 0.45 4.28 -7.77
CA ARG A 146 -0.18 4.69 -9.04
C ARG A 146 -1.59 5.18 -8.80
N VAL A 147 -1.84 6.41 -9.24
CA VAL A 147 -3.18 7.00 -9.28
C VAL A 147 -3.96 6.40 -10.43
N VAL A 148 -5.20 5.99 -10.15
CA VAL A 148 -6.15 5.52 -11.16
C VAL A 148 -6.98 6.70 -11.66
N SER A 149 -6.63 7.21 -12.84
CA SER A 149 -7.34 8.34 -13.48
C SER A 149 -8.14 7.86 -14.69
N LEU A 150 -9.43 8.17 -14.70
CA LEU A 150 -10.31 7.93 -15.85
C LEU A 150 -9.91 8.74 -17.10
N LYS A 151 -9.11 9.80 -16.94
CA LYS A 151 -8.78 10.73 -18.04
C LYS A 151 -7.64 10.24 -18.95
N GLU A 152 -6.87 9.23 -18.54
CA GLU A 152 -5.57 8.95 -19.17
C GLU A 152 -5.55 7.75 -20.13
N GLU A 153 -6.61 6.94 -20.20
CA GLU A 153 -6.61 5.73 -21.05
C GLU A 153 -7.56 5.76 -22.26
N HIS A 154 -8.44 6.78 -22.41
CA HIS A 154 -9.44 6.81 -23.49
C HIS A 154 -9.48 8.09 -24.34
N GLY A 155 -8.52 9.00 -24.20
CA GLY A 155 -8.26 10.05 -25.20
C GLY A 155 -7.29 9.55 -26.28
N PRO A 156 -7.34 10.06 -27.54
CA PRO A 156 -6.32 9.74 -28.55
C PRO A 156 -4.94 9.97 -27.94
N ARG A 157 -4.04 8.97 -27.99
CA ARG A 157 -2.69 8.93 -27.37
C ARG A 157 -2.03 10.32 -27.41
N ARG A 158 -2.29 11.16 -26.40
CA ARG A 158 -1.59 12.43 -26.26
C ARG A 158 -0.21 12.06 -25.73
N LYS A 159 0.80 12.72 -26.33
CA LYS A 159 2.24 12.60 -26.00
C LYS A 159 2.42 12.23 -24.54
N ARG A 160 3.22 11.19 -24.25
CA ARG A 160 3.55 10.73 -22.89
C ARG A 160 3.78 11.99 -22.03
N PRO A 161 2.88 12.32 -21.09
CA PRO A 161 3.16 13.41 -20.17
C PRO A 161 4.47 13.07 -19.45
N GLY A 162 5.23 14.10 -19.07
CA GLY A 162 6.46 13.92 -18.29
C GLY A 162 6.24 13.04 -17.05
N PRO A 163 7.31 12.63 -16.36
CA PRO A 163 7.20 11.81 -15.16
C PRO A 163 6.14 12.42 -14.24
N ARG A 164 5.12 11.63 -13.91
CA ARG A 164 4.04 12.12 -13.05
C ARG A 164 4.62 12.41 -11.67
N PRO A 165 4.28 13.55 -11.07
CA PRO A 165 4.76 13.86 -9.73
C PRO A 165 4.33 12.76 -8.75
N ASP A 166 5.21 12.45 -7.79
CA ASP A 166 4.87 11.57 -6.69
C ASP A 166 3.64 12.15 -5.98
N ILE A 167 2.59 11.33 -5.84
CA ILE A 167 1.35 11.72 -5.14
C ILE A 167 1.56 11.81 -3.62
N PHE A 168 2.59 11.12 -3.11
CA PHE A 168 2.98 11.15 -1.71
C PHE A 168 4.41 11.68 -1.57
N PRO A 169 4.69 12.96 -1.93
CA PRO A 169 5.99 13.55 -1.61
C PRO A 169 6.19 13.48 -0.09
N PRO A 170 7.44 13.44 0.42
CA PRO A 170 7.69 13.57 1.85
C PRO A 170 6.96 14.82 2.37
N ASN A 171 6.11 14.69 3.41
CA ASN A 171 5.63 15.88 4.10
C ASN A 171 6.82 16.50 4.84
N GLU A 172 7.01 17.79 4.65
CA GLU A 172 7.79 18.64 5.54
C GLU A 172 7.10 18.77 6.91
#